data_AF-A0A327ZBW1-F1
#
_entry.id   AF-A0A327ZBW1-F1
#
_cell.length_a   1.000
_cell.length_b   1.000
_cell.length_c   1.000
_cell.angle_alpha   90.00
_cell.angle_beta   90.00
_cell.angle_gamma   90.00
#
_symmetry.space_group_name_H-M   'P 1'
#
loop_
_entity.id
_entity.type
_entity.pdbx_description
1 polymer ?
#
loop_
_entity_poly.entity_id
_entity_poly.type
_entity_poly.pdbx_seq_one_letter_code
_entity_poly.pdbx_strand_id
1 'polypeptide(L)'
;MTIELPLALVEPLEWIGLSWPQADEDRLHADGLAWIEHGTRLRAHLAEADAAARRVWMENEGASVEAFEQWWNGGEGPGRRLTDAATAVELIGAGLIAMAGVTVALKTAYIAQLTILSFQVGQAVATAFVTAGATLAEVPVFVAATRLACRELIHRSLQMVEGEIAQMFTRAADLLQHAGGEAVARNAGQLARHFGQNSEFHRLMRQVEQADVRSPANGATFYSGRAGDGTPMRVFAEKNTDGVTSVTLEKTPGGAGFDELRLFEDGSPVRQTQARDIWSRLSERYASTAVGEVTAFAHNPRADGIWNAVERRALFENPATTRLTTIDPVGA
;
A
#
# COMPACT_ATOMS: atom_id res chain seq x y z
N MET A 1 22.60 1.64 14.61
CA MET A 1 21.79 0.76 15.48
C MET A 1 20.34 1.08 15.16
N THR A 2 19.56 0.08 14.74
CA THR A 2 18.13 0.23 14.46
C THR A 2 17.42 0.78 15.71
N ILE A 3 16.63 1.82 15.52
CA ILE A 3 15.85 2.49 16.56
C ILE A 3 14.70 1.57 16.94
N GLU A 4 14.75 1.12 18.19
CA GLU A 4 13.70 0.35 18.84
C GLU A 4 12.81 1.23 19.71
N LEU A 5 11.58 0.80 19.91
CA LEU A 5 10.65 1.46 20.82
C LEU A 5 11.18 1.32 22.27
N PRO A 6 11.44 2.43 22.99
CA PRO A 6 11.77 2.36 24.40
C PRO A 6 10.64 1.68 25.19
N LEU A 7 10.97 0.79 26.12
CA LEU A 7 9.98 0.01 26.89
C LEU A 7 8.92 0.89 27.57
N ALA A 8 9.32 2.07 28.07
CA ALA A 8 8.42 3.04 28.69
C ALA A 8 7.34 3.61 27.75
N LEU A 9 7.51 3.49 26.43
CA LEU A 9 6.60 4.02 25.42
C LEU A 9 5.68 2.95 24.80
N VAL A 10 5.79 1.70 25.23
CA VAL A 10 4.89 0.61 24.80
C VAL A 10 3.46 0.88 25.22
N GLU A 11 3.25 1.22 26.50
CA GLU A 11 1.91 1.52 27.04
C GLU A 11 1.27 2.75 26.35
N PRO A 12 1.96 3.90 26.19
CA PRO A 12 1.46 5.02 25.39
C PRO A 12 1.09 4.67 23.95
N LEU A 13 1.84 3.76 23.31
CA LEU A 13 1.54 3.29 21.96
C LEU A 13 0.25 2.46 21.92
N GLU A 14 0.03 1.60 22.93
CA GLU A 14 -1.19 0.82 23.07
C GLU A 14 -2.43 1.71 23.27
N TRP A 15 -2.32 2.79 24.07
CA TRP A 15 -3.42 3.74 24.26
C TRP A 15 -3.89 4.37 22.95
N ILE A 16 -2.95 4.76 22.08
CA ILE A 16 -3.29 5.33 20.77
C ILE A 16 -3.70 4.27 19.75
N GLY A 17 -3.54 2.97 20.05
CA GLY A 17 -3.99 1.86 19.21
C GLY A 17 -3.30 1.82 17.84
N LEU A 18 -2.04 2.25 17.77
CA LEU A 18 -1.21 2.18 16.56
C LEU A 18 -0.09 1.17 16.75
N SER A 19 0.50 0.72 15.64
CA SER A 19 1.67 -0.15 15.66
C SER A 19 2.96 0.66 15.51
N TRP A 20 4.04 0.15 16.10
CA TRP A 20 5.38 0.67 15.88
C TRP A 20 5.84 0.33 14.45
N PRO A 21 6.41 1.29 13.70
CA PRO A 21 6.95 1.02 12.37
C PRO A 21 8.16 0.08 12.45
N GLN A 22 7.98 -1.15 11.97
CA GLN A 22 9.02 -2.18 11.89
C GLN A 22 9.79 -2.02 10.57
N ALA A 23 10.90 -1.29 10.63
CA ALA A 23 11.83 -1.14 9.52
C ALA A 23 13.26 -1.12 10.05
N ASP A 24 14.20 -1.60 9.24
CA ASP A 24 15.62 -1.65 9.57
C ASP A 24 16.35 -0.55 8.77
N GLU A 25 16.32 0.67 9.29
CA GLU A 25 16.95 1.84 8.69
C GLU A 25 18.47 1.72 8.56
N ASP A 26 19.13 1.00 9.47
CA ASP A 26 20.57 0.78 9.41
C ASP A 26 20.92 -0.05 8.18
N ARG A 27 20.18 -1.14 7.97
CA ARG A 27 20.35 -1.99 6.81
C ARG A 27 20.02 -1.24 5.52
N LEU A 28 18.92 -0.49 5.49
CA LEU A 28 18.58 0.34 4.33
C LEU A 28 19.71 1.33 3.98
N HIS A 29 20.28 1.99 5.00
CA HIS A 29 21.39 2.91 4.81
C HIS A 29 22.66 2.20 4.35
N ALA A 30 23.00 1.07 4.96
CA ALA A 30 24.17 0.26 4.61
C ALA A 30 24.08 -0.28 3.18
N ASP A 31 22.94 -0.85 2.80
CA ASP A 31 22.66 -1.33 1.45
C ASP A 31 22.77 -0.14 0.46
N GLY A 32 22.17 1.00 0.81
CA GLY A 32 22.27 2.22 0.01
C GLY A 32 23.71 2.67 -0.25
N LEU A 33 24.55 2.71 0.78
CA LEU A 33 25.98 3.02 0.62
C LEU A 33 26.71 2.00 -0.26
N ALA A 34 26.41 0.70 -0.11
CA ALA A 34 27.01 -0.34 -0.94
C ALA A 34 26.66 -0.16 -2.43
N TRP A 35 25.42 0.27 -2.74
CA TRP A 35 25.02 0.63 -4.10
C TRP A 35 25.77 1.86 -4.63
N ILE A 36 25.91 2.93 -3.83
CA ILE A 36 26.69 4.12 -4.24
C ILE A 36 28.17 3.76 -4.51
N GLU A 37 28.77 2.93 -3.66
CA GLU A 37 30.14 2.45 -3.86
C GLU A 37 30.26 1.58 -5.12
N HIS A 38 29.26 0.73 -5.39
CA HIS A 38 29.21 -0.04 -6.63
C HIS A 38 29.13 0.87 -7.86
N GLY A 39 28.30 1.93 -7.83
CA GLY A 39 28.20 2.93 -8.89
C GLY A 39 29.53 3.63 -9.14
N THR A 40 30.24 4.01 -8.07
CA THR A 40 31.57 4.63 -8.14
C THR A 40 32.58 3.70 -8.82
N ARG A 41 32.62 2.41 -8.45
CA ARG A 41 33.47 1.42 -9.10
C ARG A 41 33.11 1.22 -10.57
N LEU A 42 31.82 1.17 -10.89
CA LEU A 42 31.35 1.05 -12.27
C LEU A 42 31.77 2.24 -13.13
N ARG A 43 31.72 3.47 -12.59
CA ARG A 43 32.24 4.66 -13.27
C ARG A 43 33.75 4.60 -13.52
N ALA A 44 34.53 4.07 -12.57
CA ALA A 44 35.96 3.89 -12.75
C ALA A 44 36.27 2.91 -13.90
N HIS A 45 35.59 1.76 -13.93
CA HIS A 45 35.73 0.79 -15.02
C HIS A 45 35.26 1.33 -16.37
N LEU A 46 34.21 2.15 -16.38
CA LEU A 46 33.76 2.85 -17.57
C LEU A 46 34.84 3.80 -18.10
N ALA A 47 35.45 4.61 -17.23
CA ALA A 47 36.54 5.51 -17.64
C ALA A 47 37.74 4.74 -18.22
N GLU A 48 38.09 3.59 -17.65
CA GLU A 48 39.13 2.70 -18.18
C GLU A 48 38.75 2.14 -19.56
N ALA A 49 37.51 1.66 -19.71
CA ALA A 49 37.01 1.11 -20.95
C ALA A 49 36.94 2.17 -22.07
N ASP A 50 36.46 3.38 -21.75
CA ASP A 50 36.42 4.52 -22.68
C ASP A 50 37.82 4.94 -23.11
N ALA A 51 38.79 4.97 -22.17
CA ALA A 51 40.17 5.31 -22.50
C ALA A 51 40.81 4.25 -23.41
N ALA A 52 40.53 2.96 -23.16
CA ALA A 52 40.99 1.86 -23.99
C ALA A 52 40.36 1.92 -25.39
N ALA A 53 39.05 2.14 -25.48
CA ALA A 53 38.33 2.27 -26.74
C ALA A 53 38.86 3.47 -27.55
N ARG A 54 39.03 4.63 -26.91
CA ARG A 54 39.63 5.84 -27.52
C ARG A 54 41.01 5.57 -28.10
N ARG A 55 41.84 4.82 -27.38
CA ARG A 55 43.18 4.46 -27.86
C ARG A 55 43.10 3.68 -29.18
N VAL A 56 42.15 2.75 -29.32
CA VAL A 56 41.98 1.97 -30.54
C VAL A 56 41.76 2.87 -31.76
N TRP A 57 40.86 3.85 -31.70
CA TRP A 57 40.61 4.70 -32.88
C TRP A 57 41.55 5.88 -33.04
N MET A 58 42.30 6.25 -32.00
CA MET A 58 43.36 7.27 -32.12
C MET A 58 44.67 6.69 -32.67
N GLU A 59 44.96 5.42 -32.41
CA GLU A 59 46.20 4.75 -32.83
C GLU A 59 46.06 3.91 -34.10
N ASN A 60 44.83 3.72 -34.61
CA ASN A 60 44.56 2.93 -35.81
C ASN A 60 43.70 3.72 -36.80
N GLU A 61 43.81 3.39 -38.09
CA GLU A 61 43.05 4.02 -39.18
C GLU A 61 42.30 2.95 -40.00
N GLY A 62 41.18 3.33 -40.61
CA GLY A 62 40.43 2.50 -41.55
C GLY A 62 38.95 2.33 -41.20
N ALA A 63 38.17 1.86 -42.17
CA ALA A 63 36.70 1.78 -42.08
C ALA A 63 36.20 0.95 -40.88
N SER A 64 36.94 -0.08 -40.46
CA SER A 64 36.60 -0.89 -39.29
C SER A 64 36.74 -0.12 -37.96
N VAL A 65 37.73 0.77 -37.89
CA VAL A 65 38.00 1.61 -36.72
C VAL A 65 36.96 2.72 -36.61
N GLU A 66 36.61 3.35 -37.72
CA GLU A 66 35.52 4.34 -37.80
C GLU A 66 34.17 3.71 -37.41
N ALA A 67 33.88 2.50 -37.90
CA ALA A 67 32.68 1.76 -37.53
C ALA A 67 32.64 1.42 -36.03
N PHE A 68 33.79 1.07 -35.44
CA PHE A 68 33.90 0.83 -34.00
C PHE A 68 33.66 2.11 -33.19
N GLU A 69 34.25 3.24 -33.58
CA GLU A 69 34.01 4.54 -32.93
C GLU A 69 32.52 4.93 -32.99
N GLN A 70 31.90 4.79 -34.16
CA GLN A 70 30.47 5.08 -34.33
C GLN A 70 29.58 4.14 -33.49
N TRP A 71 29.93 2.85 -33.43
CA TRP A 71 29.22 1.90 -32.58
C TRP A 71 29.40 2.19 -31.09
N TRP A 72 30.61 2.52 -30.64
CA TRP A 72 30.91 2.84 -29.24
C TRP A 72 30.14 4.07 -28.77
N ASN A 73 30.15 5.13 -29.59
CA ASN A 73 29.56 6.43 -29.29
C ASN A 73 28.09 6.57 -29.75
N GLY A 74 27.53 5.54 -30.39
CA GLY A 74 26.13 5.55 -30.81
C GLY A 74 25.17 5.66 -29.63
N GLY A 75 23.91 6.04 -29.90
CA GLY A 75 22.89 6.22 -28.85
C GLY A 75 22.62 4.96 -28.01
N GLU A 76 22.81 3.79 -28.61
CA GLU A 76 22.72 2.47 -27.96
C GLU A 76 24.10 1.83 -27.72
N GLY A 77 25.18 2.61 -27.87
CA GLY A 77 26.55 2.15 -27.76
C GLY A 77 26.95 1.79 -26.32
N PRO A 78 27.96 0.92 -26.14
CA PRO A 78 28.46 0.52 -24.83
C PRO A 78 28.77 1.68 -23.88
N GLY A 79 29.37 2.76 -24.37
CA GLY A 79 29.72 3.91 -23.53
C GLY A 79 28.48 4.54 -22.86
N ARG A 80 27.39 4.70 -23.61
CA ARG A 80 26.13 5.22 -23.09
C ARG A 80 25.47 4.24 -22.12
N ARG A 81 25.36 2.98 -22.51
CA ARG A 81 24.74 1.92 -21.69
C ARG A 81 25.42 1.75 -20.33
N LEU A 82 26.75 1.80 -20.29
CA LEU A 82 27.52 1.72 -19.05
C LEU A 82 27.32 2.97 -18.17
N THR A 83 27.17 4.15 -18.79
CA THR A 83 26.84 5.39 -18.07
C THR A 83 25.44 5.33 -17.44
N ASP A 84 24.46 4.82 -18.20
CA ASP A 84 23.09 4.65 -17.74
C ASP A 84 23.02 3.61 -16.61
N ALA A 85 23.77 2.50 -16.70
CA ALA A 85 23.92 1.54 -15.61
C ALA A 85 24.47 2.17 -14.33
N ALA A 86 25.57 2.93 -14.43
CA ALA A 86 26.18 3.61 -13.27
C ALA A 86 25.21 4.58 -12.61
N THR A 87 24.49 5.37 -13.42
CA THR A 87 23.50 6.34 -12.93
C THR A 87 22.31 5.63 -12.27
N ALA A 88 21.87 4.50 -12.82
CA ALA A 88 20.77 3.73 -12.23
C ALA A 88 21.14 3.10 -10.88
N VAL A 89 22.33 2.51 -10.78
CA VAL A 89 22.89 1.95 -9.55
C VAL A 89 22.97 3.02 -8.46
N GLU A 90 23.40 4.24 -8.81
CA GLU A 90 23.43 5.37 -7.89
C GLU A 90 22.04 5.83 -7.45
N LEU A 91 21.06 5.86 -8.37
CA LEU A 91 19.67 6.19 -8.05
C LEU A 91 19.03 5.16 -7.10
N ILE A 92 19.33 3.86 -7.28
CA ILE A 92 18.90 2.81 -6.35
C ILE A 92 19.49 3.07 -4.96
N GLY A 93 20.80 3.35 -4.89
CA GLY A 93 21.47 3.66 -3.62
C GLY A 93 20.89 4.90 -2.93
N ALA A 94 20.67 5.97 -3.68
CA ALA A 94 20.05 7.20 -3.18
C ALA A 94 18.63 6.96 -2.66
N GLY A 95 17.81 6.17 -3.37
CA GLY A 95 16.47 5.80 -2.94
C GLY A 95 16.47 5.02 -1.62
N LEU A 96 17.41 4.09 -1.43
CA LEU A 96 17.55 3.33 -0.18
C LEU A 96 18.00 4.21 1.00
N ILE A 97 18.93 5.14 0.78
CA ILE A 97 19.37 6.11 1.80
C ILE A 97 18.20 7.04 2.17
N ALA A 98 17.42 7.50 1.20
CA ALA A 98 16.24 8.31 1.45
C ALA A 98 15.20 7.55 2.28
N MET A 99 14.94 6.27 1.98
CA MET A 99 14.06 5.40 2.78
C MET A 99 14.52 5.28 4.23
N ALA A 100 15.83 5.10 4.45
CA ALA A 100 16.42 5.06 5.79
C ALA A 100 16.18 6.38 6.53
N GLY A 101 16.40 7.53 5.87
CA GLY A 101 16.16 8.85 6.42
C GLY A 101 14.70 9.08 6.82
N VAL A 102 13.75 8.72 5.95
CA VAL A 102 12.31 8.78 6.25
C VAL A 102 11.95 7.92 7.46
N THR A 103 12.51 6.71 7.53
CA THR A 103 12.26 5.76 8.63
C THR A 103 12.77 6.32 9.97
N VAL A 104 13.99 6.84 10.00
CA VAL A 104 14.59 7.47 11.20
C VAL A 104 13.73 8.66 11.66
N ALA A 105 13.35 9.52 10.72
CA ALA A 105 12.52 10.68 11.02
C ALA A 105 11.15 10.28 11.60
N LEU A 106 10.49 9.29 11.00
CA LEU A 106 9.21 8.76 11.48
C LEU A 106 9.32 8.18 12.89
N LYS A 107 10.29 7.29 13.13
CA LYS A 107 10.50 6.65 14.44
C LYS A 107 10.83 7.68 15.52
N THR A 108 11.70 8.64 15.22
CA THR A 108 12.07 9.72 16.15
C THR A 108 10.85 10.59 16.49
N ALA A 109 10.05 10.95 15.49
CA ALA A 109 8.83 11.73 15.71
C ALA A 109 7.79 10.94 16.52
N TYR A 110 7.65 9.64 16.29
CA TYR A 110 6.82 8.75 17.11
C TYR A 110 7.25 8.77 18.58
N ILE A 111 8.54 8.56 18.86
CA ILE A 111 9.10 8.60 20.22
C ILE A 111 8.79 9.93 20.89
N ALA A 112 8.98 11.05 20.18
CA ALA A 112 8.68 12.38 20.70
C ALA A 112 7.19 12.54 21.07
N GLN A 113 6.26 12.13 20.19
CA GLN A 113 4.83 12.22 20.44
C GLN A 113 4.36 11.34 21.60
N LEU A 114 4.88 10.10 21.69
CA LEU A 114 4.57 9.19 22.79
C LEU A 114 5.14 9.68 24.13
N THR A 115 6.33 10.29 24.11
CA THR A 115 6.93 10.89 25.32
C THR A 115 6.08 12.06 25.84
N ILE A 116 5.60 12.92 24.94
CA ILE A 116 4.70 14.02 25.30
C ILE A 116 3.39 13.48 25.90
N LEU A 117 2.79 12.47 25.27
CA LEU A 117 1.57 11.84 25.77
C LEU A 117 1.78 11.24 27.17
N SER A 118 2.89 10.53 27.36
CA SER A 118 3.25 9.93 28.66
C SER A 118 3.31 10.98 29.76
N PHE A 119 3.94 12.13 29.47
CA PHE A 119 4.03 13.24 30.42
C PHE A 119 2.67 13.86 30.71
N GLN A 120 1.83 14.09 29.70
CA GLN A 120 0.48 14.65 29.85
C GLN A 120 -0.42 13.75 30.70
N VAL A 121 -0.41 12.44 30.44
CA VAL A 121 -1.20 11.47 31.22
C VAL A 121 -0.66 11.37 32.65
N GLY A 122 0.66 11.33 32.84
CA GLY A 122 1.27 11.33 34.17
C GLY A 122 0.90 12.56 35.01
N GLN A 123 0.87 13.75 34.40
CA GLN A 123 0.43 14.99 35.06
C GLN A 123 -1.06 14.96 35.40
N ALA A 124 -1.91 14.48 34.48
CA ALA A 124 -3.34 14.35 34.71
C ALA A 124 -3.65 13.43 35.90
N VAL A 125 -2.93 12.30 36.01
CA VAL A 125 -3.03 11.35 37.13
C VAL A 125 -2.49 11.94 38.43
N ALA A 126 -1.32 12.59 38.39
CA ALA A 126 -0.71 13.19 39.58
C ALA A 126 -1.58 14.28 40.23
N THR A 127 -2.33 15.03 39.41
CA THR A 127 -3.22 16.12 39.87
C THR A 127 -4.65 15.66 40.13
N ALA A 128 -5.00 14.41 39.78
CA ALA A 128 -6.37 13.90 39.85
C ALA A 128 -6.98 14.00 41.25
N PHE A 129 -6.22 13.73 42.32
CA PHE A 129 -6.75 13.82 43.68
C PHE A 129 -7.13 15.27 44.04
N VAL A 130 -6.31 16.24 43.66
CA VAL A 130 -6.52 17.67 43.97
C VAL A 130 -7.66 18.25 43.14
N THR A 131 -7.85 17.77 41.90
CA THR A 131 -8.92 18.21 41.00
C THR A 131 -10.19 17.37 41.10
N ALA A 132 -10.30 16.52 42.13
CA ALA A 132 -11.41 15.57 42.30
C ALA A 132 -11.69 14.70 41.06
N GLY A 133 -10.65 14.36 40.30
CA GLY A 133 -10.69 13.53 39.11
C GLY A 133 -10.98 14.29 37.82
N ALA A 134 -11.19 15.61 37.86
CA ALA A 134 -11.54 16.39 36.67
C ALA A 134 -10.47 16.33 35.57
N THR A 135 -9.19 16.34 35.92
CA THR A 135 -8.07 16.26 34.94
C THR A 135 -7.99 14.92 34.22
N LEU A 136 -8.53 13.84 34.79
CA LEU A 136 -8.58 12.54 34.12
C LEU A 136 -9.51 12.55 32.89
N ALA A 137 -10.49 13.47 32.85
CA ALA A 137 -11.35 13.64 31.69
C ALA A 137 -10.60 14.19 30.45
N GLU A 138 -9.41 14.75 30.63
CA GLU A 138 -8.56 15.25 29.53
C GLU A 138 -7.75 14.13 28.86
N VAL A 139 -7.51 13.01 29.55
CA VAL A 139 -6.70 11.88 29.03
C VAL A 139 -7.21 11.37 27.67
N PRO A 140 -8.52 11.13 27.47
CA PRO A 140 -9.03 10.73 26.15
C PRO A 140 -8.73 11.76 25.04
N VAL A 141 -8.71 13.06 25.38
CA VAL A 141 -8.40 14.14 24.43
C VAL A 141 -6.93 14.07 24.02
N PHE A 142 -6.02 13.90 24.97
CA PHE A 142 -4.59 13.74 24.66
C PHE A 142 -4.32 12.50 23.79
N VAL A 143 -4.90 11.36 24.15
CA VAL A 143 -4.77 10.12 23.37
C VAL A 143 -5.29 10.31 21.94
N ALA A 144 -6.44 10.96 21.77
CA ALA A 144 -7.00 11.24 20.44
C ALA A 144 -6.11 12.20 19.63
N ALA A 145 -5.59 13.26 20.26
CA ALA A 145 -4.69 14.22 19.62
C ALA A 145 -3.39 13.56 19.16
N THR A 146 -2.74 12.77 20.03
CA THR A 146 -1.52 12.03 19.70
C THR A 146 -1.76 11.01 18.60
N ARG A 147 -2.90 10.30 18.62
CA ARG A 147 -3.29 9.37 17.55
C ARG A 147 -3.38 10.08 16.21
N LEU A 148 -3.98 11.28 16.15
CA LEU A 148 -4.07 12.06 14.90
C LEU A 148 -2.68 12.53 14.44
N ALA A 149 -1.85 13.03 15.35
CA ALA A 149 -0.48 13.45 15.03
C ALA A 149 0.35 12.28 14.47
N CYS A 150 0.29 11.11 15.10
CA CYS A 150 1.01 9.91 14.66
C CYS A 150 0.50 9.38 13.30
N ARG A 151 -0.81 9.46 13.04
CA ARG A 151 -1.39 9.12 11.73
C ARG A 151 -0.91 10.07 10.63
N GLU A 152 -0.85 11.36 10.92
CA GLU A 152 -0.34 12.36 9.99
C GLU A 152 1.15 12.13 9.67
N LEU A 153 1.96 11.78 10.67
CA LEU A 153 3.37 11.42 10.48
C LEU A 153 3.54 10.21 9.56
N ILE A 154 2.73 9.15 9.75
CA ILE A 154 2.72 8.01 8.83
C ILE A 154 2.36 8.48 7.42
N HIS A 155 1.31 9.28 7.29
CA HIS A 155 0.81 9.70 5.99
C HIS A 155 1.85 10.50 5.19
N ARG A 156 2.52 11.47 5.83
CA ARG A 156 3.59 12.25 5.20
C ARG A 156 4.78 11.38 4.81
N SER A 157 5.14 10.42 5.67
CA SER A 157 6.24 9.49 5.39
C SER A 157 5.91 8.63 4.17
N LEU A 158 4.70 8.07 4.12
CA LEU A 158 4.23 7.29 2.97
C LEU A 158 4.21 8.12 1.69
N GLN A 159 3.75 9.38 1.73
CA GLN A 159 3.75 10.26 0.55
C GLN A 159 5.15 10.47 -0.02
N MET A 160 6.17 10.66 0.83
CA MET A 160 7.56 10.81 0.37
C MET A 160 8.09 9.52 -0.27
N VAL A 161 7.75 8.36 0.31
CA VAL A 161 8.13 7.05 -0.22
C VAL A 161 7.44 6.75 -1.55
N GLU A 162 6.13 6.94 -1.61
CA GLU A 162 5.29 6.63 -2.77
C GLU A 162 5.47 7.64 -3.91
N GLY A 163 5.94 8.85 -3.61
CA GLY A 163 6.23 9.89 -4.60
C GLY A 163 7.70 9.90 -5.02
N GLU A 164 8.52 10.65 -4.29
CA GLU A 164 9.90 10.96 -4.68
C GLU A 164 10.78 9.72 -4.80
N ILE A 165 10.71 8.84 -3.79
CA ILE A 165 11.57 7.66 -3.74
C ILE A 165 11.14 6.63 -4.79
N ALA A 166 9.84 6.39 -4.96
CA ALA A 166 9.32 5.52 -6.02
C ALA A 166 9.74 6.00 -7.42
N GLN A 167 9.79 7.32 -7.63
CA GLN A 167 10.26 7.90 -8.89
C GLN A 167 11.75 7.62 -9.13
N MET A 168 12.60 7.66 -8.10
CA MET A 168 14.02 7.30 -8.23
C MET A 168 14.18 5.85 -8.70
N PHE A 169 13.46 4.91 -8.09
CA PHE A 169 13.49 3.50 -8.50
C PHE A 169 12.92 3.28 -9.91
N THR A 170 11.89 4.04 -10.29
CA THR A 170 11.33 4.00 -11.65
C THR A 170 12.34 4.44 -12.69
N ARG A 171 13.02 5.58 -12.46
CA ARG A 171 14.07 6.08 -13.34
C ARG A 171 15.25 5.13 -13.41
N ALA A 172 15.65 4.54 -12.28
CA ALA A 172 16.70 3.53 -12.27
C ALA A 172 16.32 2.29 -13.10
N ALA A 173 15.08 1.83 -13.01
CA ALA A 173 14.60 0.70 -13.79
C ALA A 173 14.65 0.98 -15.31
N ASP A 174 14.21 2.17 -15.72
CA ASP A 174 14.27 2.61 -17.13
C ASP A 174 15.71 2.66 -17.66
N LEU A 175 16.63 3.28 -16.91
CA LEU A 175 18.05 3.33 -17.27
C LEU A 175 18.69 1.93 -17.36
N LEU A 176 18.35 1.02 -16.44
CA LEU A 176 18.86 -0.36 -16.45
C LEU A 176 18.32 -1.18 -17.61
N GLN A 177 17.09 -0.91 -18.05
CA GLN A 177 16.50 -1.58 -19.21
C GLN A 177 17.31 -1.27 -20.47
N HIS A 178 17.72 -0.02 -20.66
CA HIS A 178 18.59 0.39 -21.77
C HIS A 178 20.02 -0.16 -21.62
N ALA A 179 20.51 -0.28 -20.38
CA ALA A 179 21.85 -0.78 -20.09
C ALA A 179 22.04 -2.31 -20.18
N GLY A 180 20.98 -3.08 -20.46
CA GLY A 180 21.03 -4.55 -20.49
C GLY A 180 20.97 -5.23 -19.11
N GLY A 181 20.63 -4.48 -18.06
CA GLY A 181 20.51 -4.95 -16.67
C GLY A 181 19.11 -5.50 -16.35
N GLU A 182 18.56 -6.38 -17.19
CA GLU A 182 17.14 -6.79 -17.13
C GLU A 182 16.68 -7.32 -15.77
N ALA A 183 17.52 -8.06 -15.05
CA ALA A 183 17.17 -8.58 -13.73
C ALA A 183 17.04 -7.46 -12.68
N VAL A 184 17.97 -6.50 -12.68
CA VAL A 184 17.96 -5.37 -11.75
C VAL A 184 16.84 -4.38 -12.11
N ALA A 185 16.63 -4.13 -13.41
CA ALA A 185 15.52 -3.33 -13.92
C ALA A 185 14.16 -3.89 -13.47
N ARG A 186 13.97 -5.21 -13.58
CA ARG A 186 12.74 -5.88 -13.11
C ARG A 186 12.53 -5.69 -11.62
N ASN A 187 13.56 -5.86 -10.79
CA ASN A 187 13.44 -5.71 -9.34
C ASN A 187 13.15 -4.25 -8.93
N ALA A 188 13.89 -3.28 -9.48
CA ALA A 188 13.66 -1.86 -9.23
C ALA A 188 12.26 -1.42 -9.68
N GLY A 189 11.83 -1.88 -10.86
CA GLY A 189 10.48 -1.65 -11.37
C GLY A 189 9.39 -2.31 -10.53
N GLN A 190 9.62 -3.52 -10.02
CA GLN A 190 8.68 -4.19 -9.10
C GLN A 190 8.53 -3.42 -7.79
N LEU A 191 9.62 -2.92 -7.23
CA LEU A 191 9.59 -2.10 -6.02
C LEU A 191 8.79 -0.81 -6.24
N ALA A 192 9.07 -0.08 -7.33
CA ALA A 192 8.32 1.12 -7.69
C ALA A 192 6.82 0.82 -7.89
N ARG A 193 6.48 -0.29 -8.55
CA ARG A 193 5.07 -0.73 -8.69
C ARG A 193 4.43 -1.02 -7.34
N HIS A 194 5.13 -1.67 -6.42
CA HIS A 194 4.59 -1.93 -5.08
C HIS A 194 4.26 -0.63 -4.33
N PHE A 195 5.09 0.41 -4.47
CA PHE A 195 4.79 1.73 -3.90
C PHE A 195 3.59 2.37 -4.57
N GLY A 196 3.51 2.36 -5.90
CA GLY A 196 2.34 2.86 -6.63
C GLY A 196 1.05 2.15 -6.23
N GLN A 197 1.07 0.82 -6.13
CA GLN A 197 -0.07 0.02 -5.70
C GLN A 197 -0.49 0.29 -4.25
N ASN A 198 0.47 0.57 -3.35
CA ASN A 198 0.17 0.99 -1.98
C ASN A 198 -0.53 2.36 -1.94
N SER A 199 -0.03 3.33 -2.71
CA SER A 199 -0.65 4.65 -2.81
C SER A 199 -2.10 4.55 -3.30
N GLU A 200 -2.31 3.80 -4.40
CA GLU A 200 -3.63 3.58 -4.97
C GLU A 200 -4.55 2.84 -3.99
N PHE A 201 -4.06 1.84 -3.29
CA PHE A 201 -4.83 1.16 -2.24
C PHE A 201 -5.28 2.14 -1.15
N HIS A 202 -4.39 2.96 -0.60
CA HIS A 202 -4.76 3.95 0.42
C HIS A 202 -5.75 4.99 -0.10
N ARG A 203 -5.60 5.41 -1.35
CA ARG A 203 -6.56 6.31 -2.02
C ARG A 203 -7.94 5.68 -2.13
N LEU A 204 -8.00 4.44 -2.62
CA LEU A 204 -9.24 3.68 -2.74
C LEU A 204 -9.88 3.42 -1.38
N MET A 205 -9.12 3.07 -0.35
CA MET A 205 -9.65 2.89 1.01
C MET A 205 -10.29 4.18 1.56
N ARG A 206 -9.75 5.37 1.27
CA ARG A 206 -10.41 6.64 1.64
C ARG A 206 -11.73 6.82 0.90
N GLN A 207 -11.79 6.44 -0.38
CA GLN A 207 -13.03 6.46 -1.16
C GLN A 207 -14.04 5.44 -0.63
N VAL A 208 -13.58 4.26 -0.18
CA VAL A 208 -14.42 3.25 0.47
C VAL A 208 -15.12 3.85 1.67
N GLU A 209 -14.47 4.64 2.52
CA GLU A 209 -15.11 5.26 3.70
C GLU A 209 -16.16 6.31 3.35
N GLN A 210 -16.09 6.90 2.15
CA GLN A 210 -16.99 7.96 1.69
C GLN A 210 -18.10 7.44 0.77
N ALA A 211 -17.97 6.22 0.25
CA ALA A 211 -18.90 5.62 -0.69
C ALA A 211 -20.30 5.45 -0.06
N ASP A 212 -21.35 5.77 -0.81
CA ASP A 212 -22.73 5.47 -0.40
C ASP A 212 -23.08 4.02 -0.76
N VAL A 213 -22.93 3.15 0.24
CA VAL A 213 -23.22 1.71 0.13
C VAL A 213 -24.50 1.33 0.86
N ARG A 214 -25.45 2.24 1.05
CA ARG A 214 -26.69 1.91 1.76
C ARG A 214 -27.66 1.18 0.83
N SER A 215 -28.33 0.18 1.37
CA SER A 215 -29.48 -0.46 0.72
C SER A 215 -30.79 0.22 1.13
N PRO A 216 -31.88 0.05 0.35
CA PRO A 216 -33.23 0.29 0.84
C PRO A 216 -33.56 -0.57 2.07
N ALA A 217 -34.54 -0.14 2.88
CA ALA A 217 -35.04 -0.93 4.00
C ALA A 217 -35.71 -2.21 3.49
N ASN A 218 -35.41 -3.34 4.14
CA ASN A 218 -35.78 -4.70 3.71
C ASN A 218 -35.23 -5.09 2.31
N GLY A 219 -34.21 -4.37 1.83
CA GLY A 219 -33.72 -4.47 0.45
C GLY A 219 -32.27 -4.89 0.32
N ALA A 220 -31.57 -5.20 1.41
CA ALA A 220 -30.18 -5.60 1.33
C ALA A 220 -30.07 -7.03 0.78
N THR A 221 -29.33 -7.22 -0.32
CA THR A 221 -29.14 -8.52 -0.96
C THR A 221 -27.65 -8.86 -1.07
N PHE A 222 -27.30 -10.03 -0.57
CA PHE A 222 -25.95 -10.58 -0.55
C PHE A 222 -25.86 -11.82 -1.43
N TYR A 223 -24.64 -12.21 -1.80
CA TYR A 223 -24.42 -13.46 -2.49
C TYR A 223 -23.06 -14.07 -2.16
N SER A 224 -22.97 -15.40 -2.21
CA SER A 224 -21.68 -16.07 -2.00
C SER A 224 -21.63 -17.47 -2.58
N GLY A 225 -20.50 -17.80 -3.21
CA GLY A 225 -20.29 -19.10 -3.84
C GLY A 225 -20.74 -19.17 -5.30
N ARG A 226 -20.82 -20.39 -5.83
CA ARG A 226 -21.03 -20.68 -7.25
C ARG A 226 -21.86 -21.94 -7.42
N ALA A 227 -22.70 -21.99 -8.45
CA ALA A 227 -23.43 -23.18 -8.86
C ALA A 227 -22.48 -24.28 -9.37
N GLY A 228 -22.98 -25.50 -9.54
CA GLY A 228 -22.19 -26.65 -10.04
C GLY A 228 -21.63 -26.45 -11.46
N ASP A 229 -22.25 -25.60 -12.28
CA ASP A 229 -21.78 -25.20 -13.62
C ASP A 229 -20.78 -24.02 -13.59
N GLY A 230 -20.44 -23.52 -12.39
CA GLY A 230 -19.54 -22.39 -12.19
C GLY A 230 -20.21 -21.02 -12.15
N THR A 231 -21.53 -20.92 -12.37
CA THR A 231 -22.27 -19.65 -12.35
C THR A 231 -22.18 -18.98 -10.97
N PRO A 232 -21.68 -17.73 -10.86
CA PRO A 232 -21.61 -17.02 -9.59
C PRO A 232 -23.00 -16.79 -8.97
N MET A 233 -23.10 -16.92 -7.64
CA MET A 233 -24.35 -16.57 -6.93
C MET A 233 -24.79 -15.11 -7.15
N ARG A 234 -23.85 -14.24 -7.55
CA ARG A 234 -24.12 -12.87 -8.03
C ARG A 234 -25.23 -12.82 -9.08
N VAL A 235 -25.20 -13.74 -10.05
CA VAL A 235 -26.16 -13.75 -11.15
C VAL A 235 -27.58 -14.00 -10.64
N PHE A 236 -27.73 -14.89 -9.66
CA PHE A 236 -29.02 -15.19 -9.05
C PHE A 236 -29.49 -14.02 -8.17
N ALA A 237 -28.62 -13.44 -7.37
CA ALA A 237 -28.94 -12.28 -6.56
C ALA A 237 -29.40 -11.10 -7.42
N GLU A 238 -28.60 -10.70 -8.40
CA GLU A 238 -28.91 -9.54 -9.26
C GLU A 238 -30.20 -9.74 -10.07
N LYS A 239 -30.52 -10.98 -10.47
CA LYS A 239 -31.79 -11.30 -11.15
C LYS A 239 -33.03 -11.13 -10.25
N ASN A 240 -32.85 -11.25 -8.94
CA ASN A 240 -33.92 -11.11 -7.95
C ASN A 240 -33.93 -9.74 -7.26
N THR A 241 -33.07 -8.82 -7.70
CA THR A 241 -33.06 -7.41 -7.26
C THR A 241 -33.56 -6.50 -8.36
N ASP A 242 -34.29 -5.46 -7.99
CA ASP A 242 -34.85 -4.46 -8.94
C ASP A 242 -34.02 -3.17 -9.02
N GLY A 243 -33.00 -3.01 -8.16
CA GLY A 243 -32.19 -1.79 -8.10
C GLY A 243 -32.86 -0.64 -7.33
N VAL A 244 -34.10 -0.82 -6.87
CA VAL A 244 -34.95 0.25 -6.31
C VAL A 244 -35.41 -0.09 -4.90
N THR A 245 -36.06 -1.25 -4.73
CA THR A 245 -36.51 -1.77 -3.43
C THR A 245 -35.53 -2.77 -2.85
N SER A 246 -34.69 -3.37 -3.70
CA SER A 246 -33.61 -4.27 -3.31
C SER A 246 -32.39 -4.11 -4.21
N VAL A 247 -31.21 -4.22 -3.63
CA VAL A 247 -29.92 -4.00 -4.33
C VAL A 247 -28.88 -4.98 -3.81
N THR A 248 -27.92 -5.38 -4.64
CA THR A 248 -26.63 -5.90 -4.17
C THR A 248 -25.67 -4.75 -3.90
N LEU A 249 -24.56 -5.03 -3.20
CA LEU A 249 -23.51 -4.03 -2.94
C LEU A 249 -23.08 -3.29 -4.21
N GLU A 250 -22.82 -4.01 -5.30
CA GLU A 250 -22.33 -3.48 -6.58
C GLU A 250 -23.38 -2.64 -7.31
N LYS A 251 -24.66 -2.71 -6.92
CA LYS A 251 -25.74 -1.89 -7.47
C LYS A 251 -26.02 -0.64 -6.63
N THR A 252 -25.35 -0.47 -5.50
CA THR A 252 -25.39 0.80 -4.75
C THR A 252 -24.59 1.87 -5.51
N PRO A 253 -24.90 3.18 -5.33
CA PRO A 253 -24.14 4.25 -5.97
C PRO A 253 -22.64 4.18 -5.69
N GLY A 254 -22.28 3.84 -4.45
CA GLY A 254 -20.89 3.65 -4.03
C GLY A 254 -20.26 2.38 -4.57
N GLY A 255 -20.95 1.25 -4.48
CA GLY A 255 -20.41 -0.05 -4.90
C GLY A 255 -20.22 -0.17 -6.42
N ALA A 256 -21.09 0.45 -7.22
CA ALA A 256 -20.98 0.45 -8.68
C ALA A 256 -19.65 1.05 -9.16
N GLY A 257 -19.22 2.16 -8.54
CA GLY A 257 -17.93 2.78 -8.87
C GLY A 257 -16.72 1.89 -8.58
N PHE A 258 -16.80 1.00 -7.58
CA PHE A 258 -15.74 0.03 -7.29
C PHE A 258 -15.81 -1.23 -8.17
N ASP A 259 -17.01 -1.62 -8.61
CA ASP A 259 -17.20 -2.73 -9.56
C ASP A 259 -16.56 -2.41 -10.92
N GLU A 260 -16.67 -1.16 -11.37
CA GLU A 260 -16.04 -0.67 -12.62
C GLU A 260 -14.50 -0.74 -12.60
N LEU A 261 -13.87 -0.63 -11.43
CA LEU A 261 -12.42 -0.68 -11.28
C LEU A 261 -11.85 -2.09 -11.52
N ARG A 262 -12.70 -3.13 -11.53
CA ARG A 262 -12.32 -4.52 -11.82
C ARG A 262 -11.06 -4.95 -11.08
N LEU A 263 -11.03 -4.68 -9.77
CA LEU A 263 -9.82 -4.76 -8.93
C LEU A 263 -9.16 -6.17 -8.88
N PHE A 264 -9.85 -7.22 -9.33
CA PHE A 264 -9.34 -8.59 -9.41
C PHE A 264 -8.85 -9.00 -10.81
N GLU A 265 -9.04 -8.17 -11.83
CA GLU A 265 -8.60 -8.43 -13.20
C GLU A 265 -7.13 -8.00 -13.43
N ASP A 266 -6.55 -8.50 -14.52
CA ASP A 266 -5.21 -8.10 -14.96
C ASP A 266 -5.18 -6.61 -15.30
N GLY A 267 -4.17 -5.89 -14.80
CA GLY A 267 -4.07 -4.44 -14.94
C GLY A 267 -4.67 -3.64 -13.77
N SER A 268 -5.17 -4.32 -12.73
CA SER A 268 -5.64 -3.67 -11.50
C SER A 268 -4.59 -2.72 -10.90
N PRO A 269 -5.00 -1.52 -10.42
CA PRO A 269 -4.10 -0.57 -9.77
C PRO A 269 -3.62 -1.04 -8.39
N VAL A 270 -4.13 -2.17 -7.88
CA VAL A 270 -3.81 -2.73 -6.56
C VAL A 270 -3.56 -4.24 -6.66
N ARG A 271 -2.94 -4.83 -5.63
CA ARG A 271 -2.75 -6.28 -5.54
C ARG A 271 -4.06 -6.99 -5.20
N GLN A 272 -4.18 -8.27 -5.52
CA GLN A 272 -5.40 -9.04 -5.22
C GLN A 272 -5.75 -9.07 -3.72
N THR A 273 -4.75 -9.09 -2.83
CA THR A 273 -4.98 -8.99 -1.38
C THR A 273 -5.57 -7.64 -1.00
N GLN A 274 -5.05 -6.55 -1.56
CA GLN A 274 -5.57 -5.20 -1.37
C GLN A 274 -6.97 -5.02 -1.97
N ALA A 275 -7.23 -5.58 -3.15
CA ALA A 275 -8.57 -5.62 -3.75
C ALA A 275 -9.56 -6.32 -2.81
N ARG A 276 -9.14 -7.45 -2.22
CA ARG A 276 -9.94 -8.16 -1.22
C ARG A 276 -10.19 -7.33 0.04
N ASP A 277 -9.21 -6.58 0.53
CA ASP A 277 -9.38 -5.70 1.69
C ASP A 277 -10.35 -4.54 1.40
N ILE A 278 -10.26 -3.94 0.21
CA ILE A 278 -11.20 -2.91 -0.28
C ILE A 278 -12.63 -3.46 -0.30
N TRP A 279 -12.84 -4.61 -0.94
CA TRP A 279 -14.16 -5.23 -1.02
C TRP A 279 -14.67 -5.71 0.34
N SER A 280 -13.79 -6.20 1.21
CA SER A 280 -14.15 -6.59 2.58
C SER A 280 -14.68 -5.39 3.35
N ARG A 281 -14.00 -4.24 3.28
CA ARG A 281 -14.44 -3.03 3.97
C ARG A 281 -15.73 -2.45 3.39
N LEU A 282 -15.90 -2.44 2.06
CA LEU A 282 -17.17 -2.05 1.43
C LEU A 282 -18.33 -2.94 1.89
N SER A 283 -18.09 -4.25 1.93
CA SER A 283 -19.08 -5.26 2.32
C SER A 283 -19.45 -5.14 3.80
N GLU A 284 -18.48 -4.88 4.68
CA GLU A 284 -18.73 -4.57 6.09
C GLU A 284 -19.62 -3.33 6.24
N ARG A 285 -19.31 -2.24 5.52
CA ARG A 285 -20.11 -1.01 5.55
C ARG A 285 -21.53 -1.25 5.03
N TYR A 286 -21.68 -1.99 3.94
CA TYR A 286 -22.98 -2.37 3.38
C TYR A 286 -23.82 -3.19 4.39
N ALA A 287 -23.24 -4.23 5.00
CA ALA A 287 -23.89 -5.03 6.03
C ALA A 287 -24.24 -4.23 7.31
N SER A 288 -23.32 -3.40 7.79
CA SER A 288 -23.53 -2.59 9.00
C SER A 288 -24.59 -1.51 8.85
N THR A 289 -24.93 -1.13 7.61
CA THR A 289 -25.94 -0.10 7.30
C THR A 289 -27.27 -0.69 6.85
N ALA A 290 -27.37 -2.01 6.70
CA ALA A 290 -28.61 -2.69 6.34
C ALA A 290 -29.69 -2.51 7.41
N VAL A 291 -30.95 -2.41 6.98
CA VAL A 291 -32.11 -2.22 7.87
C VAL A 291 -33.21 -3.19 7.47
N GLY A 292 -33.79 -3.88 8.44
CA GLY A 292 -34.94 -4.75 8.23
C GLY A 292 -34.56 -6.17 7.83
N GLU A 293 -35.29 -6.75 6.87
CA GLU A 293 -34.99 -8.08 6.32
C GLU A 293 -33.87 -8.02 5.28
N VAL A 294 -32.98 -9.01 5.34
CA VAL A 294 -31.82 -9.15 4.47
C VAL A 294 -31.88 -10.50 3.78
N THR A 295 -31.59 -10.53 2.48
CA THR A 295 -31.56 -11.76 1.69
C THR A 295 -30.14 -12.12 1.28
N ALA A 296 -29.76 -13.39 1.35
CA ALA A 296 -28.46 -13.88 0.89
C ALA A 296 -28.63 -15.07 -0.05
N PHE A 297 -28.11 -14.97 -1.28
CA PHE A 297 -28.06 -16.07 -2.23
C PHE A 297 -26.74 -16.82 -2.07
N ALA A 298 -26.77 -18.02 -1.48
CA ALA A 298 -25.55 -18.74 -1.15
C ALA A 298 -25.60 -20.20 -1.59
N HIS A 299 -24.54 -20.66 -2.25
CA HIS A 299 -24.33 -22.06 -2.58
C HIS A 299 -22.86 -22.42 -2.37
N ASN A 300 -22.58 -23.31 -1.41
CA ASN A 300 -21.23 -23.71 -1.00
C ASN A 300 -20.24 -22.54 -0.87
N PRO A 301 -20.56 -21.51 -0.05
CA PRO A 301 -19.67 -20.37 0.13
C PRO A 301 -18.35 -20.81 0.77
N ARG A 302 -17.23 -20.24 0.30
CA ARG A 302 -15.91 -20.52 0.86
C ARG A 302 -15.87 -20.14 2.33
N ALA A 303 -15.24 -20.96 3.17
CA ALA A 303 -15.15 -20.72 4.62
C ALA A 303 -14.47 -19.38 4.94
N ASP A 304 -13.44 -19.02 4.17
CA ASP A 304 -12.73 -17.76 4.30
C ASP A 304 -13.35 -16.62 3.48
N GLY A 305 -14.41 -16.83 2.69
CA GLY A 305 -14.98 -15.80 1.81
C GLY A 305 -15.52 -14.58 2.57
N ILE A 306 -15.59 -13.42 1.89
CA ILE A 306 -16.07 -12.14 2.47
C ILE A 306 -17.41 -12.30 3.19
N TRP A 307 -18.34 -13.06 2.60
CA TRP A 307 -19.61 -13.42 3.23
C TRP A 307 -19.46 -14.02 4.63
N ASN A 308 -18.64 -15.05 4.77
CA ASN A 308 -18.48 -15.76 6.04
C ASN A 308 -17.58 -15.00 7.02
N ALA A 309 -16.53 -14.35 6.53
CA ALA A 309 -15.53 -13.67 7.36
C ALA A 309 -15.95 -12.27 7.81
N VAL A 310 -16.82 -11.60 7.05
CA VAL A 310 -17.11 -10.16 7.23
C VAL A 310 -18.61 -9.89 7.30
N GLU A 311 -19.34 -10.15 6.21
CA GLU A 311 -20.73 -9.69 6.06
C GLU A 311 -21.66 -10.32 7.10
N ARG A 312 -21.57 -11.64 7.31
CA ARG A 312 -22.39 -12.33 8.31
C ARG A 312 -22.16 -11.82 9.73
N ARG A 313 -20.91 -11.54 10.09
CA ARG A 313 -20.58 -10.98 11.41
C ARG A 313 -21.16 -9.58 11.55
N ALA A 314 -20.96 -8.72 10.55
CA ALA A 314 -21.46 -7.36 10.56
C ALA A 314 -23.01 -7.30 10.60
N LEU A 315 -23.69 -8.20 9.90
CA LEU A 315 -25.15 -8.34 9.98
C LEU A 315 -25.62 -8.80 11.36
N PHE A 316 -24.90 -9.73 11.98
CA PHE A 316 -25.22 -10.21 13.34
C PHE A 316 -25.03 -9.13 14.40
N GLU A 317 -24.01 -8.30 14.26
CA GLU A 317 -23.71 -7.18 15.16
C GLU A 317 -24.61 -5.95 14.92
N ASN A 318 -25.29 -5.89 13.78
CA ASN A 318 -26.15 -4.77 13.41
C ASN A 318 -27.58 -4.93 13.98
N PRO A 319 -27.99 -4.15 15.01
CA PRO A 319 -29.29 -4.29 15.65
C PRO A 319 -30.47 -3.89 14.74
N ALA A 320 -30.22 -3.19 13.63
CA ALA A 320 -31.25 -2.83 12.66
C ALA A 320 -31.60 -4.01 11.72
N THR A 321 -30.79 -5.07 11.69
CA THR A 321 -31.08 -6.29 10.93
C THR A 321 -32.05 -7.16 11.71
N THR A 322 -33.27 -7.31 11.20
CA THR A 322 -34.35 -8.03 11.89
C THR A 322 -34.44 -9.50 11.48
N ARG A 323 -33.98 -9.84 10.27
CA ARG A 323 -34.00 -11.20 9.73
C ARG A 323 -32.95 -11.34 8.63
N LEU A 324 -32.25 -12.48 8.61
CA LEU A 324 -31.41 -12.91 7.49
C LEU A 324 -32.03 -14.18 6.87
N THR A 325 -32.48 -14.05 5.62
CA THR A 325 -33.02 -15.16 4.82
C THR A 325 -31.94 -15.63 3.84
N THR A 326 -31.50 -16.88 3.97
CA THR A 326 -30.54 -17.49 3.02
C THR A 326 -31.27 -18.38 2.03
N ILE A 327 -31.03 -18.15 0.75
CA ILE A 327 -31.62 -18.88 -0.38
C ILE A 327 -30.48 -19.61 -1.09
N ASP A 328 -30.61 -20.93 -1.24
CA ASP A 328 -29.79 -21.70 -2.16
C ASP A 328 -30.61 -21.92 -3.45
N PRO A 329 -30.34 -21.18 -4.54
CA PRO A 329 -31.13 -21.27 -5.77
C PRO A 329 -30.82 -22.53 -6.59
N VAL A 330 -29.82 -23.32 -6.17
CA VAL A 330 -29.33 -24.52 -6.88
C VAL A 330 -29.49 -25.77 -6.01
N GLY A 331 -29.68 -25.61 -4.70
CA GLY A 331 -30.02 -26.67 -3.77
C GLY A 331 -31.47 -27.11 -3.93
N ALA A 332 -31.66 -28.43 -4.07
CA ALA A 332 -32.93 -29.09 -3.79
C ALA A 332 -33.00 -29.49 -2.32
#